data_AF-A0A4U8UH01-F1
#
_entry.id   AF-A0A4U8UH01-F1
#
_cell.length_a   1.000
_cell.length_b   1.000
_cell.length_c   1.000
_cell.angle_alpha   90.00
_cell.angle_beta   90.00
_cell.angle_gamma   90.00
#
_symmetry.space_group_name_H-M   'P 1'
#
loop_
_entity.id
_entity.type
_entity.pdbx_description
1 polymer ?
#
loop_
_entity_poly.entity_id
_entity_poly.type
_entity_poly.pdbx_seq_one_letter_code
_entity_poly.pdbx_strand_id
1 'polypeptide(L)'
;MMMNVVIFVAFVAGVVSCDCDCKIYDKDSGINYLTSELLDLIKVLKERVAKCDGPMNPCDVQPPMKSWLTENCTKKNVCVNNQMYTQPMDCPASSACERVNGDMTCVCSAGYKWNWNTSVCIKA
;
A
#
# COMPACT_ATOMS: atom_id res chain seq x y z
N MET A 1 3.78 -47.77 -22.12
CA MET A 1 4.05 -46.39 -22.56
C MET A 1 3.42 -45.46 -21.56
N MET A 2 4.23 -44.78 -20.76
CA MET A 2 3.80 -43.80 -19.76
C MET A 2 3.49 -42.48 -20.47
N MET A 3 2.31 -41.90 -20.23
CA MET A 3 1.96 -40.58 -20.75
C MET A 3 1.89 -39.61 -19.58
N ASN A 4 2.90 -38.74 -19.51
CA ASN A 4 2.97 -37.61 -18.59
C ASN A 4 1.87 -36.61 -18.95
N VAL A 5 0.97 -36.33 -18.03
CA VAL A 5 0.04 -35.19 -18.15
C VAL A 5 0.46 -34.15 -17.13
N VAL A 6 1.17 -33.14 -17.62
CA VAL A 6 1.53 -31.93 -16.87
C VAL A 6 0.35 -30.96 -17.02
N ILE A 7 -0.40 -30.73 -15.94
CA ILE A 7 -1.47 -29.72 -15.93
C ILE A 7 -0.89 -28.41 -15.37
N PHE A 8 -0.59 -27.48 -16.27
CA PHE A 8 -0.38 -26.07 -15.97
C PHE A 8 -1.73 -25.43 -15.67
N VAL A 9 -1.96 -24.99 -14.43
CA VAL A 9 -3.13 -24.14 -14.13
C VAL A 9 -2.70 -22.68 -14.31
N ALA A 10 -2.99 -22.15 -15.49
CA ALA A 10 -2.88 -20.73 -15.79
C ALA A 10 -3.99 -19.97 -15.06
N PHE A 11 -3.61 -18.98 -14.24
CA PHE A 11 -4.51 -17.93 -13.77
C PHE A 11 -4.97 -17.11 -14.98
N VAL A 12 -6.21 -17.30 -15.43
CA VAL A 12 -6.86 -16.36 -16.34
C VAL A 12 -8.27 -16.10 -15.84
N ALA A 13 -8.56 -14.82 -15.65
CA ALA A 13 -9.85 -14.28 -15.25
C ALA A 13 -10.98 -14.81 -16.15
N GLY A 14 -11.96 -15.46 -15.55
CA GLY A 14 -13.15 -15.94 -16.24
C GLY A 14 -14.05 -16.66 -15.24
N VAL A 15 -15.17 -16.05 -14.89
CA VAL A 15 -16.17 -16.62 -13.98
C VAL A 15 -16.82 -17.80 -14.70
N VAL A 16 -16.29 -19.01 -14.48
CA VAL A 16 -16.97 -20.26 -14.84
C VAL A 16 -17.60 -20.77 -13.55
N SER A 17 -18.93 -20.71 -13.49
CA SER A 17 -19.73 -21.42 -12.50
C SER A 17 -19.52 -22.91 -12.71
N CYS A 18 -18.55 -23.49 -12.01
CA CYS A 18 -18.40 -24.92 -11.86
C CYS A 18 -19.27 -25.37 -10.67
N ASP A 19 -20.45 -25.95 -10.97
CA ASP A 19 -21.20 -26.81 -10.04
C ASP A 19 -20.45 -28.15 -9.90
N CYS A 20 -19.26 -28.07 -9.31
CA CYS A 20 -18.46 -29.24 -8.97
C CYS A 20 -18.01 -29.04 -7.53
N ASP A 21 -18.40 -29.95 -6.63
CA ASP A 21 -17.77 -30.13 -5.32
C ASP A 21 -16.31 -30.60 -5.50
N CYS A 22 -15.49 -29.73 -6.08
CA CYS A 22 -14.08 -29.95 -6.30
C CYS A 22 -13.39 -29.95 -4.93
N LYS A 23 -12.89 -31.12 -4.56
CA LYS A 23 -12.03 -31.28 -3.38
C LYS A 23 -10.63 -30.80 -3.75
N ILE A 24 -10.12 -29.83 -2.99
CA ILE A 24 -8.76 -29.33 -3.11
C ILE A 24 -7.90 -30.16 -2.14
N TYR A 25 -6.91 -30.87 -2.67
CA TYR A 25 -5.98 -31.63 -1.85
C TYR A 25 -4.76 -30.78 -1.49
N ASP A 26 -4.56 -30.56 -0.20
CA ASP A 26 -3.33 -29.96 0.32
C ASP A 26 -2.30 -31.05 0.59
N LYS A 27 -1.18 -30.97 -0.12
CA LYS A 27 -0.08 -31.93 -0.03
C LYS A 27 0.67 -31.85 1.29
N ASP A 28 0.66 -30.70 1.96
CA ASP A 28 1.46 -30.46 3.16
C ASP A 28 0.69 -30.94 4.41
N SER A 29 -0.62 -30.71 4.46
CA SER A 29 -1.47 -31.20 5.56
C SER A 29 -2.07 -32.59 5.31
N GLY A 30 -2.08 -33.07 4.06
CA GLY A 30 -2.71 -34.33 3.68
C GLY A 30 -4.24 -34.31 3.74
N ILE A 31 -4.84 -33.11 3.82
CA ILE A 31 -6.28 -32.90 3.98
C ILE A 31 -6.92 -32.55 2.62
N ASN A 32 -8.14 -33.04 2.42
CA ASN A 32 -8.99 -32.65 1.31
C ASN A 32 -10.01 -31.62 1.80
N TYR A 33 -10.01 -30.43 1.21
CA TYR A 33 -10.95 -29.36 1.54
C TYR A 33 -12.04 -29.28 0.49
N LEU A 34 -13.29 -29.10 0.89
CA LEU A 34 -14.33 -28.66 -0.04
C LEU A 34 -14.09 -27.18 -0.39
N THR A 35 -14.39 -26.82 -1.63
CA THR A 35 -14.24 -25.42 -2.08
C THR A 35 -15.12 -24.46 -1.26
N SER A 36 -16.29 -24.92 -0.81
CA SER A 36 -17.19 -24.18 0.09
C SER A 36 -16.58 -23.92 1.47
N GLU A 37 -15.94 -24.93 2.08
CA GLU A 37 -15.26 -24.80 3.37
C GLU A 37 -14.10 -23.79 3.30
N LEU A 38 -13.35 -23.79 2.20
CA LEU A 38 -12.26 -22.85 1.97
C LEU A 38 -12.78 -21.41 1.80
N LEU A 39 -13.88 -21.23 1.08
CA LEU A 39 -14.53 -19.93 0.89
C LEU A 39 -15.05 -19.37 2.21
N ASP A 40 -15.67 -20.20 3.04
CA ASP A 40 -16.13 -19.82 4.38
C ASP A 40 -14.94 -19.44 5.28
N LEU A 41 -13.85 -20.21 5.22
CA LEU A 41 -12.62 -19.88 5.96
C LEU A 41 -12.03 -18.54 5.51
N ILE A 42 -11.96 -18.29 4.20
CA ILE A 42 -11.48 -17.01 3.64
C ILE A 42 -12.37 -15.86 4.12
N LYS A 43 -13.68 -16.05 4.15
CA LYS A 43 -14.62 -15.02 4.63
C LYS A 43 -14.38 -14.68 6.10
N VAL A 44 -14.27 -15.70 6.95
CA VAL A 44 -13.97 -15.52 8.39
C VAL A 44 -12.61 -14.85 8.59
N LEU A 45 -11.59 -15.24 7.82
CA LEU A 45 -10.28 -14.62 7.87
C LEU A 45 -10.32 -13.15 7.44
N LYS A 46 -11.03 -12.81 6.36
CA LYS A 46 -11.21 -11.41 5.93
C LYS A 46 -11.89 -10.57 7.01
N GLU A 47 -12.93 -11.09 7.65
CA GLU A 47 -13.62 -10.40 8.75
C GLU A 47 -12.71 -10.23 9.98
N ARG A 48 -11.84 -11.20 10.27
CA ARG A 48 -10.87 -11.10 11.36
C ARG A 48 -9.72 -10.13 11.04
N VAL A 49 -9.21 -10.12 9.81
CA VAL A 49 -8.20 -9.17 9.35
C VAL A 49 -8.76 -7.74 9.36
N ALA A 50 -10.00 -7.54 8.92
CA ALA A 50 -10.66 -6.24 8.99
C ALA A 50 -10.82 -5.71 10.42
N LYS A 51 -10.87 -6.59 11.44
CA LYS A 51 -10.86 -6.20 12.86
C LYS A 51 -9.46 -5.86 13.38
N CYS A 52 -8.41 -6.34 12.71
CA CYS A 52 -7.02 -5.99 12.97
C CYS A 52 -6.57 -4.72 12.22
N ASP A 53 -7.27 -4.36 11.13
CA ASP A 53 -7.14 -3.08 10.41
C ASP A 53 -7.78 -1.92 11.21
N GLY A 54 -7.42 -1.81 12.49
CA GLY A 54 -7.54 -0.55 13.20
C GLY A 54 -6.78 0.56 12.45
N PRO A 55 -7.09 1.85 12.68
CA PRO A 55 -6.34 2.92 12.05
C PRO A 55 -4.85 2.73 12.38
N MET A 56 -4.05 2.36 11.36
CA MET A 56 -2.60 2.28 11.50
C MET A 56 -2.12 3.62 12.04
N ASN A 57 -1.38 3.60 13.14
CA ASN A 57 -0.75 4.83 13.61
C ASN A 57 0.21 5.28 12.49
N PRO A 58 0.10 6.50 11.96
CA PRO A 58 1.02 7.00 10.96
C PRO A 58 2.49 6.87 11.38
N CYS A 59 2.76 6.88 12.69
CA CYS A 59 4.08 6.67 13.27
C CYS A 59 4.60 5.23 13.23
N ASP A 60 3.76 4.23 12.96
CA ASP A 60 4.20 2.85 12.72
C ASP A 60 4.71 2.67 11.28
N VAL A 61 4.23 3.50 10.35
CA VAL A 61 4.54 3.43 8.91
C VAL A 61 5.65 4.39 8.52
N GLN A 62 5.70 5.57 9.14
CA GLN A 62 6.69 6.60 8.83
C GLN A 62 7.91 6.51 9.76
N PRO A 63 9.13 6.66 9.23
CA PRO A 63 10.34 6.59 10.05
C PRO A 63 10.40 7.74 11.08
N PRO A 64 10.93 7.48 12.30
CA PRO A 64 11.00 8.48 13.35
C PRO A 64 11.86 9.68 12.93
N MET A 65 11.52 10.87 13.42
CA MET A 65 12.23 12.13 13.16
C MET A 65 12.31 12.56 11.68
N LYS A 66 11.67 11.84 10.75
CA LYS A 66 11.48 12.29 9.38
C LYS A 66 10.14 13.00 9.27
N SER A 67 10.14 14.20 8.67
CA SER A 67 8.90 14.90 8.36
C SER A 67 8.37 14.51 6.98
N TRP A 68 7.06 14.48 6.81
CA TRP A 68 6.40 14.25 5.52
C TRP A 68 5.23 15.20 5.32
N LEU A 69 4.79 15.34 4.07
CA LEU A 69 3.70 16.24 3.70
C LEU A 69 2.40 15.49 3.45
N THR A 70 1.28 16.13 3.78
CA THR A 70 -0.08 15.61 3.54
C THR A 70 -1.00 16.74 3.09
N GLU A 71 -2.22 16.40 2.68
CA GLU A 71 -3.27 17.35 2.29
C GLU A 71 -2.77 18.37 1.26
N ASN A 72 -2.27 17.89 0.12
CA ASN A 72 -1.72 18.75 -0.94
C ASN A 72 -0.64 19.73 -0.45
N CYS A 73 0.27 19.22 0.39
CA CYS A 73 1.37 19.97 0.98
C CYS A 73 0.95 21.14 1.89
N THR A 74 -0.31 21.15 2.36
CA THR A 74 -0.78 22.15 3.33
C THR A 74 -0.43 21.80 4.78
N LYS A 75 0.01 20.55 5.02
CA LYS A 75 0.38 20.03 6.33
C LYS A 75 1.71 19.31 6.31
N LYS A 76 2.57 19.63 7.28
CA LYS A 76 3.82 18.92 7.58
C LYS A 76 3.64 18.14 8.86
N ASN A 77 3.92 16.85 8.80
CA ASN A 77 3.82 15.95 9.93
C ASN A 77 5.21 15.46 10.33
N VAL A 78 5.38 15.09 11.60
CA VAL A 78 6.54 14.39 12.12
C VAL A 78 6.12 13.52 13.29
N CYS A 79 6.78 12.37 13.47
CA CYS A 79 6.59 11.53 14.65
C CYS A 79 7.74 11.72 15.63
N VAL A 80 7.38 12.01 16.88
CA VAL A 80 8.31 12.11 18.02
C VAL A 80 7.73 11.27 19.16
N ASN A 81 8.50 10.30 19.65
CA ASN A 81 8.06 9.37 20.71
C ASN A 81 6.71 8.68 20.40
N ASN A 82 6.55 8.20 19.16
CA ASN A 82 5.31 7.57 18.65
C ASN A 82 4.05 8.45 18.66
N GLN A 83 4.22 9.76 18.85
CA GLN A 83 3.15 10.75 18.76
C GLN A 83 3.34 11.60 17.50
N MET A 84 2.27 11.74 16.72
CA MET A 84 2.26 12.57 15.52
C MET A 84 2.04 14.04 15.87
N TYR A 85 2.90 14.90 15.32
CA TYR A 85 2.78 16.35 15.40
C TYR A 85 2.58 16.90 13.99
N THR A 86 1.60 17.78 13.83
CA THR A 86 1.24 18.38 12.56
C THR A 86 1.32 19.88 12.66
N GLN A 87 1.91 20.51 11.66
CA GLN A 87 1.92 21.97 11.50
C GLN A 87 1.41 22.35 10.11
N PRO A 88 0.70 23.47 9.98
CA PRO A 88 0.39 24.03 8.68
C PRO A 88 1.68 24.43 7.96
N MET A 89 1.72 24.23 6.66
CA MET A 89 2.78 24.76 5.81
C MET A 89 2.25 25.03 4.41
N ASP A 90 3.00 25.80 3.63
CA ASP A 90 2.76 25.95 2.20
C ASP A 90 4.06 25.70 1.46
N CYS A 91 3.95 25.23 0.22
CA CYS A 91 5.10 25.13 -0.65
C CYS A 91 5.66 26.53 -0.95
N PRO A 92 6.99 26.69 -1.03
CA PRO A 92 7.61 27.99 -1.28
C PRO A 92 7.21 28.55 -2.66
N ALA A 93 7.39 29.85 -2.85
CA ALA A 93 7.14 30.49 -4.14
C ALA A 93 7.89 29.78 -5.29
N SER A 94 7.27 29.74 -6.47
CA SER A 94 7.80 29.05 -7.66
C SER A 94 7.99 27.54 -7.46
N SER A 95 7.15 26.92 -6.62
CA SER A 95 7.04 25.47 -6.48
C SER A 95 5.59 25.02 -6.48
N ALA A 96 5.37 23.76 -6.84
CA ALA A 96 4.07 23.11 -6.82
C ALA A 96 4.12 21.88 -5.91
N CYS A 97 3.00 21.54 -5.29
CA CYS A 97 2.87 20.28 -4.59
C CYS A 97 2.64 19.15 -5.59
N GLU A 98 3.55 18.17 -5.60
CA GLU A 98 3.45 16.99 -6.46
C GLU A 98 3.69 15.72 -5.64
N ARG A 99 3.33 14.56 -6.20
CA ARG A 99 3.60 13.26 -5.56
C ARG A 99 4.81 12.60 -6.21
N VAL A 100 5.91 12.52 -5.47
CA VAL A 100 7.19 11.93 -5.91
C VAL A 100 7.44 10.67 -5.11
N ASN A 101 7.60 9.53 -5.79
CA ASN A 101 7.80 8.20 -5.15
C ASN A 101 6.71 7.84 -4.11
N GLY A 102 5.48 8.33 -4.30
CA GLY A 102 4.36 8.09 -3.37
C GLY A 102 4.20 9.15 -2.28
N ASP A 103 5.22 9.98 -2.04
CA ASP A 103 5.21 11.04 -1.04
C ASP A 103 4.84 12.40 -1.64
N MET A 104 4.04 13.18 -0.94
CA MET A 104 3.78 14.59 -1.30
C MET A 104 5.06 15.40 -1.08
N THR A 105 5.49 16.16 -2.09
CA THR A 105 6.74 16.91 -2.11
C THR A 105 6.52 18.25 -2.82
N CYS A 106 7.15 19.32 -2.34
CA CYS A 106 7.21 20.59 -3.07
C CYS A 106 8.29 20.51 -4.14
N VAL A 107 7.89 20.60 -5.42
CA VAL A 107 8.76 20.52 -6.59
C VAL A 107 8.86 21.89 -7.23
N CYS A 108 10.08 22.36 -7.54
CA CYS A 108 10.25 23.64 -8.21
C CYS A 108 9.63 23.63 -9.60
N SER A 109 8.95 24.72 -9.96
CA SER A 109 8.40 24.90 -11.31
C SER A 109 9.51 24.93 -12.37
N ALA A 110 9.14 24.69 -13.63
CA ALA A 110 10.08 24.69 -14.75
C ALA A 110 10.93 25.98 -14.80
N GLY A 111 12.24 25.82 -14.97
CA GLY A 111 13.20 26.93 -14.98
C GLY A 111 13.67 27.39 -13.60
N TYR A 112 13.27 26.70 -12.52
CA TYR A 112 13.75 26.93 -11.16
C TYR A 112 14.46 25.69 -10.61
N LYS A 113 15.39 25.91 -9.67
CA LYS A 113 16.11 24.88 -8.92
C LYS A 113 15.98 25.10 -7.42
N TRP A 114 16.03 24.02 -6.66
CA TRP A 114 15.96 24.09 -5.20
C TRP A 114 17.25 24.68 -4.63
N ASN A 115 17.13 25.69 -3.77
CA ASN A 115 18.24 26.21 -3.00
C ASN A 115 18.23 25.61 -1.59
N TRP A 116 19.21 24.76 -1.30
CA TRP A 116 19.34 24.08 0.00
C TRP A 116 19.64 25.02 1.17
N ASN A 117 20.22 26.20 0.92
CA ASN A 117 20.56 27.16 1.98
C ASN A 117 19.33 27.93 2.47
N THR A 118 18.41 28.22 1.56
CA THR A 118 17.24 29.08 1.83
C THR A 118 15.91 28.33 1.75
N SER A 119 15.91 27.05 1.36
CA SER A 119 14.73 26.20 1.19
C SER A 119 13.65 26.83 0.29
N VAL A 120 14.08 27.52 -0.76
CA VAL A 120 13.21 28.14 -1.77
C VAL A 120 13.66 27.78 -3.18
N CYS A 121 12.75 27.90 -4.14
CA CYS A 121 13.05 27.74 -5.55
C CYS A 121 13.64 29.04 -6.12
N ILE A 122 14.84 28.97 -6.69
CA ILE A 122 15.53 30.08 -7.36
C ILE A 122 15.63 29.80 -8.85
N LYS A 123 15.65 30.84 -9.68
CA LYS A 123 15.80 30.68 -11.14
C LYS A 123 17.10 29.91 -11.45
N ALA A 124 16.99 28.90 -12.32
CA ALA A 124 18.06 27.96 -12.61
C ALA A 124 19.26 28.61 -13.32
#